data_AF-A0A5C8MUH2-F1
#
_entry.id   AF-A0A5C8MUH2-F1
#
_cell.length_a   1.000
_cell.length_b   1.000
_cell.length_c   1.000
_cell.angle_alpha   90.00
_cell.angle_beta   90.00
_cell.angle_gamma   90.00
#
_symmetry.space_group_name_H-M   'P 1'
#
loop_
_entity.id
_entity.type
_entity.pdbx_description
1 polymer ?
#
loop_
_entity_poly.entity_id
_entity_poly.type
_entity_poly.pdbx_seq_one_letter_code
_entity_poly.pdbx_strand_id
1 'polypeptide(L)' 'MERFKNYGLWLAIGSFIFLALQTFGIDIDLGKYERLYEAFLSILVIAGIINNPSLGRGFSDKVKEEK' A
#
# COMPACT_ATOMS: atom_id res chain seq x y z
N MET A 1 -7.13 -16.66 12.62
CA MET A 1 -6.27 -16.58 11.41
C MET A 1 -7.00 -15.86 10.27
N GLU A 2 -7.63 -14.70 10.53
CA GLU A 2 -8.27 -13.89 9.47
C GLU A 2 -7.38 -12.72 9.02
N ARG A 3 -6.53 -12.20 9.92
CA ARG A 3 -5.58 -11.12 9.63
C ARG A 3 -4.63 -11.43 8.47
N PHE A 4 -4.12 -12.66 8.39
CA PHE A 4 -3.28 -13.11 7.27
C PHE A 4 -4.03 -13.30 5.94
N LYS A 5 -5.36 -13.18 5.93
CA LYS A 5 -6.17 -13.14 4.70
C LYS A 5 -6.37 -11.70 4.18
N ASN A 6 -5.92 -10.69 4.93
CA ASN A 6 -6.08 -9.29 4.56
C ASN A 6 -5.09 -8.93 3.42
N TYR A 7 -5.61 -8.60 2.24
CA TYR A 7 -4.80 -8.19 1.08
C TYR A 7 -3.97 -6.94 1.36
N GLY A 8 -4.54 -6.00 2.11
CA GLY A 8 -3.85 -4.78 2.49
C GLY A 8 -2.61 -5.05 3.35
N LEU A 9 -2.68 -6.01 4.25
CA LEU A 9 -1.52 -6.45 5.05
C LEU A 9 -0.39 -6.94 4.15
N TRP A 10 -0.68 -7.83 3.20
CA TRP A 10 0.34 -8.37 2.29
C TRP A 10 0.90 -7.33 1.34
N LEU A 11 0.07 -6.39 0.88
CA LEU A 11 0.52 -5.24 0.08
C LEU A 11 1.51 -4.37 0.88
N ALA A 12 1.18 -4.05 2.13
CA ALA A 12 2.06 -3.30 3.02
C ALA A 12 3.37 -4.03 3.34
N ILE A 13 3.32 -5.34 3.59
CA ILE A 13 4.52 -6.17 3.81
C ILE A 13 5.40 -6.16 2.55
N GLY A 14 4.82 -6.37 1.37
CA GLY A 14 5.54 -6.31 0.10
C GLY A 14 6.25 -4.98 -0.09
N SER A 15 5.55 -3.86 0.07
CA SER A 15 6.13 -2.51 -0.03
C SER A 15 7.24 -2.28 1.01
N PHE A 16 7.04 -2.73 2.25
CA PHE A 16 8.05 -2.60 3.31
C PHE A 16 9.33 -3.38 3.00
N ILE A 17 9.23 -4.58 2.41
CA ILE A 17 10.40 -5.37 2.02
C ILE A 17 11.25 -4.59 1.00
N PHE A 18 10.63 -3.98 -0.02
CA PHE A 18 11.37 -3.16 -1.00
C PHE A 18 12.11 -1.99 -0.34
N LEU A 19 11.44 -1.26 0.56
CA LEU A 19 12.06 -0.17 1.32
C LEU A 19 13.19 -0.66 2.23
N ALA A 20 13.00 -1.81 2.88
CA ALA A 20 14.01 -2.40 3.75
C ALA A 20 15.26 -2.79 2.95
N LEU A 21 15.10 -3.44 1.79
CA LEU A 21 16.21 -3.81 0.90
C LEU A 21 17.01 -2.57 0.46
N GLN A 22 16.33 -1.49 0.05
CA GLN A 22 16.99 -0.22 -0.27
C GLN A 22 17.74 0.37 0.93
N THR A 23 17.17 0.30 2.13
CA THR A 23 17.82 0.79 3.36
C THR A 23 19.10 0.01 3.70
N PHE A 24 19.17 -1.28 3.37
CA PHE A 24 20.36 -2.10 3.52
C PHE A 24 21.38 -1.94 2.37
N GLY A 25 21.16 -1.00 1.45
CA GLY A 25 22.08 -0.68 0.37
C GLY A 25 21.92 -1.56 -0.88
N ILE A 26 20.81 -2.30 -1.00
CA ILE A 26 20.47 -3.01 -2.23
C ILE A 26 19.84 -2.00 -3.18
N ASP A 27 20.58 -1.62 -4.22
CA ASP A 27 20.14 -0.67 -5.22
C ASP A 27 19.13 -1.36 -6.17
N ILE A 28 17.85 -1.10 -5.95
CA ILE A 28 16.76 -1.62 -6.77
C ILE A 28 16.48 -0.59 -7.85
N ASP A 29 17.14 -0.75 -9.01
CA ASP A 29 16.91 0.11 -10.18
C ASP A 29 15.55 -0.20 -10.82
N LEU A 30 14.55 0.60 -10.46
CA LEU A 30 13.22 0.58 -11.10
C LEU A 30 13.21 1.41 -12.40
N GLY A 31 14.30 2.11 -12.71
CA GLY A 31 14.55 2.84 -13.95
C GLY A 31 13.35 3.64 -14.44
N LYS A 32 12.89 3.32 -15.65
CA LYS A 32 11.77 4.03 -16.31
C LYS A 32 10.43 3.84 -15.61
N TYR A 33 10.29 2.84 -14.75
CA TYR A 33 9.05 2.56 -14.04
C TYR A 33 8.85 3.48 -12.84
N GLU A 34 9.93 4.03 -12.27
CA GLU A 34 9.87 4.96 -11.14
C GLU A 34 8.99 6.17 -11.44
N ARG A 35 9.34 6.91 -12.47
CA ARG A 35 8.54 8.08 -12.91
C ARG A 35 7.12 7.71 -13.29
N LEU A 36 6.90 6.50 -13.82
CA LEU A 36 5.57 6.06 -14.22
C LEU A 36 4.67 5.82 -13.01
N TYR A 37 5.14 5.10 -11.99
CA TYR A 37 4.32 4.87 -10.80
C TYR A 37 4.21 6.14 -9.96
N GLU A 38 5.23 7.00 -9.89
CA GLU A 38 5.14 8.30 -9.20
C GLU A 38 4.07 9.19 -9.82
N ALA A 39 4.08 9.33 -11.15
CA ALA A 39 3.05 10.08 -11.87
C ALA A 39 1.66 9.50 -11.60
N PHE A 40 1.51 8.18 -11.68
CA PHE A 40 0.25 7.50 -11.39
C PHE A 40 -0.22 7.73 -9.95
N LEU A 41 0.64 7.54 -8.95
CA LEU A 41 0.32 7.76 -7.55
C LEU A 41 -0.04 9.23 -7.28
N SER A 42 0.67 10.19 -7.88
CA SER A 42 0.35 11.61 -7.75
C SER A 42 -1.06 11.94 -8.25
N ILE A 43 -1.47 11.36 -9.39
CA ILE A 43 -2.83 11.50 -9.94
C ILE A 43 -3.84 10.92 -8.95
N LEU A 44 -3.58 9.74 -8.39
CA LEU A 44 -4.49 9.12 -7.41
C LEU A 44 -4.64 9.92 -6.11
N VAL A 45 -3.57 10.58 -5.65
CA VAL A 45 -3.59 11.48 -4.49
C VAL A 45 -4.41 12.73 -4.79
N ILE A 46 -4.17 13.40 -5.93
CA ILE A 46 -4.92 14.59 -6.34
C ILE A 46 -6.40 14.27 -6.57
N ALA A 47 -6.69 13.11 -7.16
CA ALA A 47 -8.05 12.62 -7.34
C ALA A 47 -8.73 12.20 -6.02
N GLY A 48 -8.00 12.22 -4.90
CA GLY A 48 -8.51 11.84 -3.58
C GLY A 48 -8.80 10.33 -3.44
N ILE A 49 -8.32 9.49 -4.37
CA ILE A 49 -8.49 8.03 -4.32
C ILE A 49 -7.58 7.43 -3.24
N ILE A 50 -6.32 7.88 -3.20
CA ILE A 50 -5.38 7.57 -2.10
C ILE A 50 -5.44 8.75 -1.13
N ASN A 51 -6.29 8.64 -0.11
CA ASN A 51 -6.36 9.60 0.99
C ASN A 51 -6.49 8.87 2.34
N ASN A 52 -6.29 9.61 3.44
CA ASN A 52 -6.72 9.12 4.75
C ASN A 52 -8.26 9.22 4.82
N PRO A 53 -8.99 8.08 4.90
CA PRO A 53 -10.43 8.09 4.73
C PRO A 53 -11.11 8.94 5.80
N SER A 54 -11.90 9.93 5.37
CA SER A 54 -12.75 10.72 6.27
C SER A 54 -13.97 9.93 6.77
N LEU A 55 -14.39 8.90 6.03
CA LEU A 55 -15.51 8.01 6.31
C LEU A 55 -15.11 6.56 5.98
N GLY A 56 -15.32 5.63 6.93
CA GLY A 56 -14.93 4.22 6.81
C GLY A 56 -13.71 3.84 7.64
N ARG A 57 -13.30 2.56 7.59
CA ARG A 57 -12.30 1.99 8.51
C ARG A 57 -10.90 1.77 7.92
N GLY A 58 -10.61 2.24 6.71
CA GLY A 58 -9.31 2.02 6.05
C GLY A 58 -8.91 0.54 6.05
N PHE A 59 -7.68 0.22 6.50
CA PHE A 59 -7.17 -1.15 6.66
C PHE A 59 -7.83 -1.98 7.78
N SER A 60 -8.89 -1.51 8.45
CA SER A 60 -9.48 -2.33 9.52
C SER A 60 -10.27 -3.50 8.94
N ASP A 61 -10.09 -4.67 9.55
CA ASP A 61 -10.83 -5.88 9.20
C ASP A 61 -12.34 -5.66 9.35
N LYS A 62 -13.12 -6.31 8.48
CA LYS A 62 -14.58 -6.34 8.61
C LYS A 62 -14.90 -7.02 9.94
N VAL A 63 -15.65 -6.33 10.81
CA VAL A 63 -16.26 -6.98 11.97
C VAL A 63 -17.33 -7.90 11.39
N LYS A 64 -17.23 -9.19 11.69
CA LYS A 64 -18.24 -10.17 11.32
C LYS A 64 -19.51 -9.79 12.08
N GLU A 65 -20.51 -9.26 11.39
CA GLU A 65 -21.84 -9.10 11.98
C GLU A 65 -22.39 -10.51 12.19
N GLU A 66 -22.43 -10.95 13.46
CA GLU A 66 -23.22 -12.10 13.86
C GLU A 66 -24.68 -11.73 13.64
N LYS A 67 -25.28 -12.33 12.61
CA LYS A 67 -26.74 -12.33 12.41
C LYS A 67 -27.40 -13.25 13.41
#